data_AF-A0A317I406-F1
#
_entry.id   AF-A0A317I406-F1
#
_cell.length_a   1.000
_cell.length_b   1.000
_cell.length_c   1.000
_cell.angle_alpha   90.00
_cell.angle_beta   90.00
_cell.angle_gamma   90.00
#
_symmetry.space_group_name_H-M   'P 1'
#
loop_
_entity.id
_entity.type
_entity.pdbx_description
1 polymer ?
#
loop_
_entity_poly.entity_id
_entity_poly.type
_entity_poly.pdbx_seq_one_letter_code
_entity_poly.pdbx_strand_id
1 'polypeptide(L)'
;MQQTVRPSASLIAGVAIILIFSAAGFARNGSFQEQNGSNGSNADRTATKTKRGSKRRKKNNSNTNFPYVILSAPTQSSPATATAPTTPVIMESVDVAPTTPVETPKNSSRATKVIGVHTLPATVPGPSGPSPSGLIISEFRLRGPSGMNDEFIEIYNNSGADHTVAGGGTGYAIAASDGAARCVIPNGTVIPNRGHYLCVNSLAYSLASYPAGNGTTATGDATYTTDIPDNAGIAIFNTSIAANFNLANRMDAVGSTSEANTLYKEGTGYPALTPFSIDYSFYRDTCGKGGSITTFGQCTISTPKDTNNNAADFIFVDTNGTSAGAGQRLGAPGPENLSSPIQRNPSFAVNLLDTCVAAASPPNRVRDFTSDPPNNSTFGTLDIRRTVTNNTGGNVTRLRWRVIDLTTFPAPSGIADLRPRTSTAVVVTVDRPPCGSGTSNITVQGTTLEQPPSQPNGGGFNSSMSSGTVTLGTPLANGASLDVRFLLGIQQTGSFKFYINVESLP
;
A
#
# COMPACT_ATOMS: atom_id res chain seq x y z
N MET A 1 67.33 -0.04 37.34
CA MET A 1 66.13 0.22 38.17
C MET A 1 64.95 -0.49 37.52
N GLN A 2 64.13 -1.17 38.31
CA GLN A 2 62.94 -1.88 37.83
C GLN A 2 61.79 -0.89 37.60
N GLN A 3 60.88 -1.18 36.67
CA GLN A 3 59.47 -1.34 37.04
C GLN A 3 58.69 -2.15 36.02
N THR A 4 58.03 -3.20 36.52
CA THR A 4 57.07 -4.04 35.81
C THR A 4 55.67 -3.61 36.25
N VAL A 5 54.73 -3.47 35.31
CA VAL A 5 53.30 -3.30 35.66
C VAL A 5 52.47 -4.37 34.94
N ARG A 6 51.55 -4.97 35.70
CA ARG A 6 50.69 -6.10 35.31
C ARG A 6 49.37 -5.59 34.71
N PRO A 7 48.69 -6.35 33.84
CA PRO A 7 47.24 -6.20 33.67
C PRO A 7 46.49 -6.85 34.85
N SER A 8 45.45 -6.19 35.34
CA SER A 8 44.54 -6.67 36.37
C SER A 8 43.38 -7.49 35.79
N ALA A 9 42.91 -8.48 36.55
CA ALA A 9 41.73 -9.29 36.24
C ALA A 9 40.54 -8.90 37.14
N SER A 10 39.39 -9.54 36.89
CA SER A 10 38.07 -9.36 37.54
C SER A 10 37.21 -8.23 36.95
N LEU A 11 35.87 -8.32 36.92
CA LEU A 11 34.97 -9.20 37.68
C LEU A 11 33.74 -9.58 36.82
N ILE A 12 33.33 -10.85 36.79
CA ILE A 12 32.02 -11.26 36.22
C ILE A 12 30.99 -11.22 37.34
N ALA A 13 29.98 -10.36 37.22
CA ALA A 13 28.84 -10.31 38.12
C ALA A 13 27.67 -11.13 37.53
N GLY A 14 27.27 -12.20 38.21
CA GLY A 14 26.07 -12.96 37.85
C GLY A 14 24.81 -12.25 38.35
N VAL A 15 23.80 -12.12 37.49
CA VAL A 15 22.48 -11.58 37.86
C VAL A 15 21.53 -12.74 38.13
N ALA A 16 21.05 -12.85 39.38
CA ALA A 16 20.00 -13.78 39.74
C ALA A 16 18.62 -13.20 39.40
N ILE A 17 17.83 -13.90 38.60
CA ILE A 17 16.45 -13.51 38.28
C ILE A 17 15.51 -14.08 39.33
N ILE A 18 14.84 -13.20 40.08
CA ILE A 18 13.79 -13.56 41.03
C ILE A 18 12.45 -13.62 40.29
N LEU A 19 11.88 -14.82 40.16
CA LEU A 19 10.54 -15.05 39.64
C LEU A 19 9.51 -14.96 40.79
N ILE A 20 8.68 -13.92 40.77
CA ILE A 20 7.50 -13.81 41.64
C ILE A 20 6.28 -14.30 40.85
N PHE A 21 5.70 -15.42 41.27
CA PHE A 21 4.37 -15.85 40.83
C PHE A 21 3.29 -15.13 41.66
N SER A 22 2.32 -14.52 40.97
CA SER A 22 1.10 -13.98 41.58
C SER A 22 -0.10 -14.75 41.04
N ALA A 23 -0.70 -15.61 41.86
CA ALA A 23 -1.92 -16.32 41.52
C ALA A 23 -3.16 -15.46 41.80
N ALA A 24 -4.02 -15.28 40.80
CA ALA A 24 -5.35 -14.67 40.98
C ALA A 24 -6.41 -15.78 41.08
N GLY A 25 -7.11 -15.85 42.21
CA GLY A 25 -8.10 -16.88 42.49
C GLY A 25 -9.48 -16.61 41.87
N PHE A 26 -10.15 -17.69 41.46
CA PHE A 26 -11.56 -17.69 41.07
C PHE A 26 -12.49 -17.71 42.29
N ALA A 27 -13.57 -16.92 42.29
CA ALA A 27 -14.74 -17.11 43.15
C ALA A 27 -16.03 -16.63 42.44
N ARG A 28 -17.18 -17.21 42.81
CA ARG A 28 -18.45 -17.19 42.05
C ARG A 28 -19.64 -16.83 42.95
N ASN A 29 -20.74 -16.40 42.33
CA ASN A 29 -22.10 -16.20 42.89
C ASN A 29 -22.22 -15.05 43.93
N GLY A 30 -23.31 -14.30 44.10
CA GLY A 30 -24.64 -14.23 43.47
C GLY A 30 -25.37 -12.97 44.02
N SER A 31 -26.69 -12.74 43.92
CA SER A 31 -27.78 -13.33 43.10
C SER A 31 -29.12 -12.62 43.44
N PHE A 32 -30.00 -12.36 42.46
CA PHE A 32 -31.44 -12.01 42.60
C PHE A 32 -31.86 -10.83 43.51
N GLN A 33 -32.63 -9.89 42.96
CA GLN A 33 -34.03 -9.69 43.36
C GLN A 33 -34.79 -8.89 42.28
N GLU A 34 -35.98 -9.37 41.98
CA GLU A 34 -36.95 -8.85 41.02
C GLU A 34 -38.14 -8.32 41.82
N GLN A 35 -38.59 -7.09 41.60
CA GLN A 35 -39.93 -6.68 42.04
C GLN A 35 -40.65 -5.83 40.98
N ASN A 36 -41.90 -6.20 40.76
CA ASN A 36 -42.84 -5.66 39.79
C ASN A 36 -43.78 -4.62 40.42
N GLY A 37 -44.32 -3.74 39.56
CA GLY A 37 -45.54 -2.98 39.83
C GLY A 37 -45.35 -1.52 40.31
N SER A 38 -46.30 -0.62 40.07
CA SER A 38 -47.51 -0.72 39.24
C SER A 38 -48.12 0.67 38.92
N ASN A 39 -48.88 0.73 37.82
CA ASN A 39 -49.91 1.70 37.41
C ASN A 39 -50.06 3.07 38.15
N GLY A 40 -50.08 4.15 37.36
CA GLY A 40 -50.59 5.46 37.78
C GLY A 40 -51.02 6.33 36.59
N SER A 41 -52.33 6.39 36.31
CA SER A 41 -52.95 7.19 35.25
C SER A 41 -53.24 8.63 35.68
N ASN A 42 -53.01 9.63 34.82
CA ASN A 42 -54.12 10.36 34.15
C ASN A 42 -53.66 11.43 33.15
N ALA A 43 -54.57 11.86 32.28
CA ALA A 43 -54.37 12.96 31.34
C ALA A 43 -54.84 14.30 31.92
N ASP A 44 -54.32 15.41 31.38
CA ASP A 44 -55.22 16.46 30.86
C ASP A 44 -54.57 17.26 29.71
N ARG A 45 -55.40 18.06 29.05
CA ARG A 45 -55.23 18.75 27.78
C ARG A 45 -54.74 20.18 27.98
N THR A 46 -54.16 20.75 26.91
CA THR A 46 -54.70 22.01 26.35
C THR A 46 -54.20 22.24 24.92
N ALA A 47 -55.09 22.69 24.04
CA ALA A 47 -54.75 23.01 22.65
C ALA A 47 -55.69 24.07 22.06
N THR A 48 -55.11 25.05 21.37
CA THR A 48 -55.76 26.06 20.52
C THR A 48 -54.73 26.45 19.44
N LYS A 49 -54.89 26.15 18.14
CA LYS A 49 -55.79 26.75 17.12
C LYS A 49 -55.76 28.29 17.13
N THR A 50 -55.65 29.06 16.03
CA THR A 50 -55.57 28.85 14.55
C THR A 50 -55.19 30.22 13.93
N LYS A 51 -54.56 30.36 12.74
CA LYS A 51 -55.12 30.47 11.36
C LYS A 51 -53.92 30.77 10.43
N ARG A 52 -53.66 30.07 9.31
CA ARG A 52 -54.26 30.14 7.95
C ARG A 52 -54.37 31.54 7.32
N GLY A 53 -53.62 31.74 6.23
CA GLY A 53 -53.83 32.77 5.20
C GLY A 53 -53.25 32.28 3.85
N SER A 54 -54.04 32.28 2.79
CA SER A 54 -53.69 31.76 1.45
C SER A 54 -54.02 32.79 0.37
N LYS A 55 -53.24 32.85 -0.72
CA LYS A 55 -53.65 33.48 -1.99
C LYS A 55 -52.98 32.80 -3.19
N ARG A 56 -53.69 32.81 -4.33
CA ARG A 56 -53.49 31.95 -5.52
C ARG A 56 -54.00 32.70 -6.76
N ARG A 57 -53.21 32.80 -7.86
CA ARG A 57 -53.56 33.16 -9.28
C ARG A 57 -52.33 33.73 -10.01
N LYS A 58 -52.16 33.72 -11.34
CA LYS A 58 -52.74 32.95 -12.49
C LYS A 58 -51.79 33.11 -13.71
N LYS A 59 -51.94 32.28 -14.75
CA LYS A 59 -51.25 32.34 -16.07
C LYS A 59 -51.27 33.73 -16.74
N ASN A 60 -50.27 34.01 -17.60
CA ASN A 60 -50.49 34.31 -19.03
C ASN A 60 -49.23 34.10 -19.90
N ASN A 61 -49.40 34.15 -21.22
CA ASN A 61 -48.47 33.67 -22.26
C ASN A 61 -48.35 34.71 -23.39
N SER A 62 -47.18 34.91 -24.01
CA SER A 62 -47.04 35.70 -25.26
C SER A 62 -45.71 35.45 -25.99
N ASN A 63 -45.78 35.08 -27.27
CA ASN A 63 -44.63 34.96 -28.18
C ASN A 63 -44.20 36.33 -28.72
N THR A 64 -42.91 36.48 -29.04
CA THR A 64 -42.43 37.32 -30.16
C THR A 64 -41.26 36.61 -30.86
N ASN A 65 -41.36 36.45 -32.19
CA ASN A 65 -40.30 35.89 -33.03
C ASN A 65 -39.41 37.00 -33.60
N PHE A 66 -38.09 36.80 -33.59
CA PHE A 66 -37.18 37.30 -34.64
C PHE A 66 -36.06 36.28 -34.85
N PRO A 67 -35.74 35.88 -36.10
CA PRO A 67 -34.73 34.86 -36.35
C PRO A 67 -33.33 35.46 -36.44
N TYR A 68 -32.41 35.00 -35.58
CA TYR A 68 -30.98 35.13 -35.83
C TYR A 68 -30.44 33.75 -36.22
N VAL A 69 -29.88 33.64 -37.42
CA VAL A 69 -29.20 32.41 -37.86
C VAL A 69 -27.84 32.37 -37.18
N ILE A 70 -27.69 31.47 -36.20
CA ILE A 70 -26.39 31.07 -35.66
C ILE A 70 -26.11 29.67 -36.21
N LEU A 71 -25.04 29.52 -37.00
CA LEU A 71 -24.54 28.20 -37.36
C LEU A 71 -23.97 27.55 -36.09
N SER A 72 -24.72 26.64 -35.49
CA SER A 72 -24.19 25.74 -34.47
C SER A 72 -23.24 24.75 -35.16
N ALA A 73 -21.93 24.91 -34.95
CA ALA A 73 -20.96 23.87 -35.26
C ALA A 73 -21.34 22.59 -34.49
N PRO A 74 -21.13 21.38 -35.06
CA PRO A 74 -21.41 20.14 -34.35
C PRO A 74 -20.50 20.06 -33.13
N THR A 75 -21.11 20.01 -31.94
CA THR A 75 -20.40 19.70 -30.70
C THR A 75 -19.87 18.27 -30.82
N GLN A 76 -18.59 18.12 -31.14
CA GLN A 76 -17.92 16.85 -30.94
C GLN A 76 -18.00 16.53 -29.45
N SER A 77 -18.76 15.51 -29.10
CA SER A 77 -18.64 14.85 -27.82
C SER A 77 -17.23 14.27 -27.75
N SER A 78 -16.31 14.93 -27.04
CA SER A 78 -15.02 14.33 -26.71
C SER A 78 -15.29 12.96 -26.10
N PRO A 79 -14.76 11.86 -26.68
CA PRO A 79 -14.89 10.56 -26.04
C PRO A 79 -14.21 10.69 -24.68
N ALA A 80 -14.95 10.37 -23.62
CA ALA A 80 -14.35 10.23 -22.31
C ALA A 80 -13.31 9.11 -22.42
N THR A 81 -12.02 9.48 -22.42
CA THR A 81 -10.93 8.52 -22.35
C THR A 81 -11.03 7.83 -21.00
N ALA A 82 -11.74 6.71 -20.97
CA ALA A 82 -11.65 5.77 -19.87
C ALA A 82 -10.21 5.25 -19.87
N THR A 83 -9.36 5.86 -19.04
CA THR A 83 -7.97 5.45 -18.87
C THR A 83 -7.98 4.00 -18.42
N ALA A 84 -7.61 3.08 -19.32
CA ALA A 84 -7.40 1.69 -18.95
C ALA A 84 -6.37 1.66 -17.79
N PRO A 85 -6.55 0.80 -16.77
CA PRO A 85 -5.62 0.73 -15.66
C PRO A 85 -4.21 0.49 -16.20
N THR A 86 -3.28 1.39 -15.88
CA THR A 86 -1.93 1.35 -16.41
C THR A 86 -1.20 0.17 -15.78
N THR A 87 -1.03 -0.89 -16.57
CA THR A 87 -0.56 -2.18 -16.06
C THR A 87 0.77 -2.04 -15.31
N PRO A 88 0.95 -2.72 -14.18
CA PRO A 88 2.24 -2.80 -13.51
C PRO A 88 3.29 -3.40 -14.43
N VAL A 89 4.54 -3.00 -14.21
CA VAL A 89 5.52 -2.94 -15.31
C VAL A 89 6.28 -4.25 -15.50
N ILE A 90 6.23 -5.15 -14.52
CA ILE A 90 6.51 -6.57 -14.75
C ILE A 90 5.26 -7.34 -14.35
N MET A 91 4.74 -8.13 -15.29
CA MET A 91 3.78 -9.19 -15.02
C MET A 91 4.45 -10.50 -15.42
N GLU A 92 4.95 -11.24 -14.45
CA GLU A 92 5.37 -12.62 -14.69
C GLU A 92 4.62 -13.53 -13.73
N SER A 93 3.74 -14.36 -14.31
CA SER A 93 2.93 -15.33 -13.59
C SER A 93 2.96 -16.67 -14.33
N VAL A 94 3.13 -17.77 -13.59
CA VAL A 94 2.98 -19.13 -14.13
C VAL A 94 1.99 -19.89 -13.25
N ASP A 95 0.78 -20.08 -13.78
CA ASP A 95 -0.22 -20.98 -13.23
C ASP A 95 0.05 -22.40 -13.72
N VAL A 96 0.65 -23.24 -12.88
CA VAL A 96 0.66 -24.68 -13.12
C VAL A 96 -0.72 -25.21 -12.75
N ALA A 97 -1.61 -25.29 -13.76
CA ALA A 97 -2.88 -25.98 -13.58
C ALA A 97 -2.61 -27.44 -13.14
N PRO A 98 -3.27 -27.95 -12.08
CA PRO A 98 -3.08 -29.32 -11.65
C PRO A 98 -3.53 -30.27 -12.76
N THR A 99 -2.61 -31.06 -13.30
CA THR A 99 -2.89 -32.07 -14.33
C THR A 99 -3.64 -33.24 -13.72
N THR A 100 -4.96 -33.09 -13.55
CA THR A 100 -5.85 -34.21 -13.29
C THR A 100 -6.10 -34.98 -14.58
N PRO A 101 -5.98 -36.33 -14.59
CA PRO A 101 -6.39 -37.13 -15.73
C PRO A 101 -7.88 -36.95 -16.03
N VAL A 102 -8.23 -36.78 -17.30
CA VAL A 102 -9.63 -36.67 -17.72
C VAL A 102 -10.27 -38.05 -17.70
N GLU A 103 -10.90 -38.41 -16.59
CA GLU A 103 -11.94 -39.45 -16.58
C GLU A 103 -13.29 -38.82 -16.98
N THR A 104 -13.85 -39.27 -18.10
CA THR A 104 -15.20 -38.90 -18.54
C THR A 104 -16.29 -39.66 -17.79
N PRO A 105 -17.17 -39.03 -17.01
CA PRO A 105 -18.30 -39.71 -16.38
C PRO A 105 -19.50 -39.72 -17.34
N LYS A 106 -19.97 -40.93 -17.73
CA LYS A 106 -21.30 -41.11 -18.30
C LYS A 106 -22.31 -41.32 -17.17
N ASN A 107 -23.22 -40.36 -16.92
CA ASN A 107 -24.68 -40.57 -17.00
C ASN A 107 -25.55 -39.48 -16.34
N SER A 108 -26.65 -39.18 -17.05
CA SER A 108 -28.01 -38.94 -16.55
C SER A 108 -28.23 -37.98 -15.36
N SER A 109 -28.60 -36.73 -15.65
CA SER A 109 -29.22 -35.81 -14.69
C SER A 109 -30.75 -35.80 -14.84
N ARG A 110 -31.46 -36.33 -13.83
CA ARG A 110 -32.92 -36.15 -13.68
C ARG A 110 -33.17 -34.81 -12.98
N ALA A 111 -33.86 -33.89 -13.63
CA ALA A 111 -34.10 -32.56 -13.07
C ALA A 111 -35.09 -32.59 -11.90
N THR A 112 -34.69 -32.04 -10.75
CA THR A 112 -35.56 -31.78 -9.60
C THR A 112 -35.70 -30.27 -9.42
N LYS A 113 -36.94 -29.78 -9.45
CA LYS A 113 -37.30 -28.36 -9.41
C LYS A 113 -37.19 -27.81 -7.98
N VAL A 114 -36.26 -26.87 -7.75
CA VAL A 114 -36.15 -26.15 -6.47
C VAL A 114 -37.01 -24.87 -6.52
N ILE A 115 -37.71 -24.59 -5.42
CA ILE A 115 -38.65 -23.48 -5.27
C ILE A 115 -37.87 -22.19 -4.99
N GLY A 116 -38.21 -21.10 -5.68
CA GLY A 116 -37.51 -19.82 -5.56
C GLY A 116 -37.82 -19.08 -4.26
N VAL A 117 -36.78 -18.65 -3.56
CA VAL A 117 -36.86 -17.64 -2.49
C VAL A 117 -36.53 -16.29 -3.12
N HIS A 118 -37.48 -15.35 -3.10
CA HIS A 118 -37.24 -13.96 -3.49
C HIS A 118 -36.42 -13.27 -2.40
N THR A 119 -35.11 -13.11 -2.62
CA THR A 119 -34.30 -12.13 -1.89
C THR A 119 -34.43 -10.77 -2.57
N LEU A 120 -34.70 -9.73 -1.78
CA LEU A 120 -34.68 -8.34 -2.25
C LEU A 120 -33.23 -7.94 -2.54
N PRO A 121 -32.94 -7.21 -3.64
CA PRO A 121 -31.58 -6.80 -3.95
C PRO A 121 -31.09 -5.79 -2.90
N ALA A 122 -29.97 -6.11 -2.26
CA ALA A 122 -29.24 -5.13 -1.46
C ALA A 122 -28.70 -4.03 -2.38
N THR A 123 -28.98 -2.77 -2.04
CA THR A 123 -28.46 -1.62 -2.77
C THR A 123 -26.96 -1.52 -2.52
N VAL A 124 -26.15 -2.05 -3.44
CA VAL A 124 -24.69 -1.87 -3.43
C VAL A 124 -24.40 -0.38 -3.63
N PRO A 125 -23.69 0.30 -2.71
CA PRO A 125 -23.22 1.66 -2.98
C PRO A 125 -22.32 1.63 -4.22
N GLY A 126 -22.59 2.52 -5.19
CA GLY A 126 -21.70 2.68 -6.33
C GLY A 126 -20.29 3.10 -5.89
N PRO A 127 -19.27 2.98 -6.77
CA PRO A 127 -17.92 3.41 -6.44
C PRO A 127 -17.94 4.88 -6.00
N SER A 128 -17.48 5.13 -4.77
CA SER A 128 -17.26 6.48 -4.25
C SER A 128 -16.26 7.18 -5.18
N GLY A 129 -16.63 8.35 -5.70
CA GLY A 129 -15.70 9.20 -6.44
C GLY A 129 -14.52 9.62 -5.55
N PRO A 130 -13.39 10.05 -6.14
CA PRO A 130 -12.21 10.44 -5.39
C PRO A 130 -12.53 11.55 -4.38
N SER A 131 -11.90 11.47 -3.20
CA SER A 131 -12.00 12.48 -2.13
C SER A 131 -11.76 13.90 -2.69
N PRO A 132 -12.46 14.96 -2.21
CA PRO A 132 -12.40 16.32 -2.79
C PRO A 132 -11.00 16.96 -2.85
N SER A 133 -10.01 16.39 -2.16
CA SER A 133 -8.60 16.79 -2.21
C SER A 133 -7.68 15.82 -2.95
N GLY A 134 -8.09 14.56 -3.10
CA GLY A 134 -7.23 13.48 -3.58
C GLY A 134 -6.00 13.16 -2.72
N LEU A 135 -5.81 13.74 -1.53
CA LEU A 135 -4.77 13.31 -0.60
C LEU A 135 -5.31 12.19 0.31
N ILE A 136 -4.54 11.11 0.45
CA ILE A 136 -4.89 9.92 1.24
C ILE A 136 -3.70 9.47 2.09
N ILE A 137 -3.95 8.78 3.19
CA ILE A 137 -2.94 8.09 4.00
C ILE A 137 -2.55 6.82 3.24
N SER A 138 -1.31 6.75 2.71
CA SER A 138 -0.84 5.62 1.88
C SER A 138 -0.24 4.49 2.72
N GLU A 139 0.58 4.84 3.70
CA GLU A 139 1.30 3.90 4.56
C GLU A 139 1.45 4.48 5.96
N PHE A 140 1.41 3.65 7.01
CA PHE A 140 1.67 4.08 8.37
C PHE A 140 2.16 2.91 9.26
N ARG A 141 2.79 3.27 10.38
CA ARG A 141 2.95 2.38 11.53
C ARG A 141 2.80 3.16 12.83
N LEU A 142 2.18 2.54 13.83
CA LEU A 142 1.93 3.10 15.17
C LEU A 142 2.93 2.62 16.22
N ARG A 143 3.95 1.86 15.78
CA ARG A 143 5.01 1.25 16.59
C ARG A 143 6.05 0.66 15.64
N GLY A 144 7.28 0.52 16.11
CA GLY A 144 8.37 -0.17 15.40
C GLY A 144 9.35 -0.81 16.40
N PRO A 145 10.50 -1.33 15.93
CA PRO A 145 11.51 -1.92 16.80
C PRO A 145 12.01 -0.99 17.92
N SER A 146 12.02 0.33 17.69
CA SER A 146 12.48 1.32 18.67
C SER A 146 11.41 1.73 19.70
N GLY A 147 10.25 1.07 19.72
CA GLY A 147 9.23 1.24 20.77
C GLY A 147 7.93 1.88 20.27
N MET A 148 7.14 2.43 21.21
CA MET A 148 5.82 3.00 20.90
C MET A 148 5.93 4.21 19.98
N ASN A 149 6.81 5.16 20.30
CA ASN A 149 7.12 6.34 19.49
C ASN A 149 7.90 6.06 18.19
N ASP A 150 8.01 4.81 17.75
CA ASP A 150 8.70 4.47 16.50
C ASP A 150 7.72 4.46 15.31
N GLU A 151 7.21 5.63 14.99
CA GLU A 151 5.99 5.84 14.22
C GLU A 151 6.22 6.68 12.96
N PHE A 152 5.42 6.42 11.93
CA PHE A 152 5.28 7.32 10.80
C PHE A 152 3.89 7.25 10.17
N ILE A 153 3.54 8.33 9.47
CA ILE A 153 2.33 8.47 8.66
C ILE A 153 2.75 9.04 7.32
N GLU A 154 2.46 8.31 6.24
CA GLU A 154 2.70 8.73 4.87
C GLU A 154 1.38 9.16 4.21
N ILE A 155 1.44 10.29 3.49
CA ILE A 155 0.32 10.87 2.76
C ILE A 155 0.69 10.87 1.28
N TYR A 156 -0.18 10.36 0.43
CA TYR A 156 0.00 10.26 -1.02
C TYR A 156 -1.00 11.12 -1.78
N ASN A 157 -0.52 11.77 -2.84
CA ASN A 157 -1.37 12.54 -3.75
C ASN A 157 -1.94 11.65 -4.88
N ASN A 158 -3.18 11.22 -4.68
CA ASN A 158 -3.98 10.43 -5.60
C ASN A 158 -4.78 11.27 -6.62
N SER A 159 -4.78 12.61 -6.51
CA SER A 159 -5.68 13.52 -7.25
C SER A 159 -5.53 13.48 -8.78
N GLY A 160 -4.38 13.04 -9.29
CA GLY A 160 -4.08 13.05 -10.73
C GLY A 160 -3.42 14.34 -11.24
N ALA A 161 -3.19 15.33 -10.37
CA ALA A 161 -2.44 16.55 -10.63
C ALA A 161 -1.56 16.91 -9.41
N ASP A 162 -0.71 17.94 -9.52
CA ASP A 162 0.04 18.45 -8.37
C ASP A 162 -0.93 19.11 -7.38
N HIS A 163 -0.84 18.75 -6.10
CA HIS A 163 -1.73 19.26 -5.05
C HIS A 163 -1.03 20.37 -4.27
N THR A 164 -1.55 21.59 -4.34
CA THR A 164 -1.11 22.69 -3.47
C THR A 164 -2.01 22.75 -2.23
N VAL A 165 -1.40 22.65 -1.05
CA VAL A 165 -2.13 22.71 0.23
C VAL A 165 -2.68 24.12 0.45
N ALA A 166 -4.00 24.21 0.59
CA ALA A 166 -4.75 25.44 0.82
C ALA A 166 -5.91 25.17 1.81
N GLY A 167 -5.57 24.95 3.07
CA GLY A 167 -6.47 24.60 4.15
C GLY A 167 -6.77 25.73 5.14
N GLY A 168 -7.75 25.49 6.00
CA GLY A 168 -8.10 26.38 7.10
C GLY A 168 -6.99 26.50 8.14
N GLY A 169 -6.77 27.70 8.68
CA GLY A 169 -5.68 27.95 9.63
C GLY A 169 -4.32 27.97 8.93
N THR A 170 -3.42 27.07 9.34
CA THR A 170 -2.02 26.99 8.87
C THR A 170 -1.78 25.92 7.81
N GLY A 171 -2.74 25.03 7.53
CA GLY A 171 -2.51 23.88 6.65
C GLY A 171 -3.56 22.79 6.77
N TYR A 172 -3.22 21.59 6.29
CA TYR A 172 -3.99 20.37 6.55
C TYR A 172 -3.43 19.65 7.76
N ALA A 173 -4.24 19.34 8.77
CA ALA A 173 -3.79 18.56 9.91
C ALA A 173 -3.93 17.05 9.67
N ILE A 174 -2.94 16.30 10.12
CA ILE A 174 -3.05 14.87 10.34
C ILE A 174 -3.17 14.69 11.85
N ALA A 175 -4.29 14.14 12.31
CA ALA A 175 -4.59 14.00 13.74
C ALA A 175 -4.91 12.55 14.10
N ALA A 176 -4.57 12.17 15.33
CA ALA A 176 -5.00 10.90 15.90
C ALA A 176 -6.40 11.04 16.52
N SER A 177 -7.02 9.92 16.89
CA SER A 177 -8.40 9.86 17.40
C SER A 177 -8.63 10.51 18.78
N ASP A 178 -7.55 10.95 19.45
CA ASP A 178 -7.60 11.82 20.63
C ASP A 178 -7.97 13.28 20.30
N GLY A 179 -8.08 13.64 19.01
CA GLY A 179 -8.42 14.99 18.56
C GLY A 179 -7.23 15.92 18.38
N ALA A 180 -6.00 15.47 18.67
CA ALA A 180 -4.80 16.29 18.56
C ALA A 180 -4.05 16.05 17.23
N ALA A 181 -3.70 17.13 16.55
CA ALA A 181 -2.82 17.08 15.39
C ALA A 181 -1.46 16.51 15.78
N ARG A 182 -0.98 15.53 15.01
CA ARG A 182 0.39 15.04 15.08
C ARG A 182 1.26 15.93 14.20
N CYS A 183 0.92 16.08 12.92
CA CYS A 183 1.58 17.03 12.03
C CYS A 183 0.57 17.92 11.29
N VAL A 184 1.07 19.01 10.71
CA VAL A 184 0.31 19.87 9.79
C VAL A 184 1.14 20.02 8.52
N ILE A 185 0.57 19.67 7.36
CA ILE A 185 1.16 19.99 6.06
C ILE A 185 0.92 21.49 5.83
N PRO A 186 1.94 22.36 5.73
CA PRO A 186 1.74 23.80 5.66
C PRO A 186 1.00 24.27 4.41
N ASN A 187 0.23 25.36 4.55
CA ASN A 187 -0.32 26.07 3.40
C ASN A 187 0.80 26.53 2.44
N GLY A 188 0.62 26.25 1.15
CA GLY A 188 1.63 26.49 0.11
C GLY A 188 2.56 25.32 -0.18
N THR A 189 2.56 24.24 0.63
CA THR A 189 3.26 23.00 0.26
C THR A 189 2.64 22.41 -1.02
N VAL A 190 3.48 22.07 -1.99
CA VAL A 190 3.10 21.36 -3.21
C VAL A 190 3.51 19.90 -3.05
N ILE A 191 2.53 19.00 -3.07
CA ILE A 191 2.75 17.55 -3.15
C ILE A 191 2.57 17.17 -4.64
N PRO A 192 3.61 16.74 -5.36
CA PRO A 192 3.50 16.39 -6.79
C PRO A 192 2.43 15.33 -7.04
N ASN A 193 1.91 15.24 -8.27
CA ASN A 193 1.04 14.15 -8.70
C ASN A 193 1.73 12.81 -8.49
N ARG A 194 1.10 11.88 -7.74
CA ARG A 194 1.70 10.60 -7.30
C ARG A 194 2.86 10.75 -6.32
N GLY A 195 3.06 11.94 -5.76
CA GLY A 195 4.05 12.24 -4.72
C GLY A 195 3.53 12.07 -3.30
N HIS A 196 4.46 12.16 -2.35
CA HIS A 196 4.26 11.75 -0.97
C HIS A 196 4.60 12.90 0.00
N TYR A 197 4.13 12.79 1.24
CA TYR A 197 4.50 13.65 2.36
C TYR A 197 4.58 12.80 3.63
N LEU A 198 5.68 12.90 4.37
CA LEU A 198 5.97 12.00 5.49
C LEU A 198 5.96 12.74 6.85
N CYS A 199 5.14 12.27 7.78
CA CYS A 199 5.15 12.71 9.17
C CYS A 199 5.74 11.62 10.06
N VAL A 200 6.73 11.95 10.91
CA VAL A 200 7.44 10.97 11.74
C VAL A 200 7.46 11.36 13.22
N ASN A 201 7.39 10.38 14.13
CA ASN A 201 7.64 10.66 15.55
C ASN A 201 9.14 10.75 15.80
N SER A 202 9.64 11.96 16.03
CA SER A 202 11.08 12.25 16.17
C SER A 202 11.71 11.70 17.46
N LEU A 203 10.93 11.12 18.38
CA LEU A 203 11.47 10.49 19.58
C LEU A 203 12.10 9.12 19.32
N ALA A 204 11.62 8.35 18.34
CA ALA A 204 12.15 7.00 18.08
C ALA A 204 12.07 6.49 16.62
N TYR A 205 11.62 7.29 15.65
CA TYR A 205 11.49 6.87 14.24
C TYR A 205 12.79 6.26 13.65
N SER A 206 12.75 4.94 13.43
CA SER A 206 13.90 4.10 13.08
C SER A 206 14.22 4.00 11.59
N LEU A 207 13.35 4.51 10.70
CA LEU A 207 13.53 4.41 9.24
C LEU A 207 14.05 5.69 8.57
N ALA A 208 14.59 6.64 9.34
CA ALA A 208 15.10 7.91 8.80
C ALA A 208 16.23 7.78 7.77
N SER A 209 16.89 6.61 7.69
CA SER A 209 17.90 6.28 6.67
C SER A 209 17.38 5.44 5.50
N TYR A 210 16.08 5.09 5.45
CA TYR A 210 15.47 4.48 4.27
C TYR A 210 15.75 5.39 3.05
N PRO A 211 16.27 4.90 1.93
CA PRO A 211 16.62 5.77 0.80
C PRO A 211 15.39 6.54 0.30
N ALA A 212 15.51 7.82 -0.05
CA ALA A 212 14.41 8.59 -0.63
C ALA A 212 14.81 9.10 -2.01
N GLY A 213 15.07 10.39 -2.17
CA GLY A 213 15.49 10.99 -3.42
C GLY A 213 16.97 10.82 -3.74
N ASN A 214 17.53 11.81 -4.43
CA ASN A 214 18.88 11.79 -4.97
C ASN A 214 19.92 12.05 -3.88
N GLY A 215 20.37 10.98 -3.21
CA GLY A 215 21.27 11.08 -2.04
C GLY A 215 20.56 11.53 -0.76
N THR A 216 19.23 11.62 -0.76
CA THR A 216 18.41 11.88 0.43
C THR A 216 17.79 10.58 0.97
N THR A 217 17.26 10.66 2.19
CA THR A 217 16.60 9.57 2.91
C THR A 217 15.20 9.98 3.36
N ALA A 218 14.40 9.01 3.83
CA ALA A 218 13.04 9.18 4.33
C ALA A 218 13.01 9.84 5.72
N THR A 219 13.74 10.94 5.89
CA THR A 219 13.53 11.91 6.97
C THR A 219 12.13 12.51 6.80
N GLY A 220 11.37 12.69 7.88
CA GLY A 220 10.03 13.28 7.81
C GLY A 220 10.05 14.72 7.28
N ASP A 221 9.11 15.04 6.40
CA ASP A 221 8.80 16.40 5.96
C ASP A 221 8.19 17.23 7.10
N ALA A 222 7.52 16.55 8.06
CA ALA A 222 7.15 17.08 9.36
C ALA A 222 7.46 16.08 10.47
N THR A 223 7.60 16.59 11.69
CA THR A 223 7.85 15.79 12.90
C THR A 223 6.79 16.01 13.95
N TYR A 224 6.63 15.01 14.82
CA TYR A 224 5.83 15.07 16.04
C TYR A 224 6.51 14.31 17.17
N THR A 225 5.99 14.42 18.39
CA THR A 225 6.53 13.74 19.58
C THR A 225 5.46 13.06 20.44
N THR A 226 4.18 13.29 20.13
CA THR A 226 3.05 12.65 20.83
C THR A 226 2.73 11.31 20.17
N ASP A 227 2.93 10.23 20.92
CA ASP A 227 2.50 8.86 20.62
C ASP A 227 1.10 8.77 19.99
N ILE A 228 0.91 7.88 19.03
CA ILE A 228 -0.37 7.45 18.48
C ILE A 228 -0.65 6.05 19.03
N PRO A 229 -1.53 5.91 20.04
CA PRO A 229 -1.70 4.63 20.73
C PRO A 229 -2.01 3.48 19.78
N ASP A 230 -1.48 2.28 20.06
CA ASP A 230 -1.70 1.12 19.23
C ASP A 230 -3.20 0.91 18.95
N ASN A 231 -3.54 0.67 17.67
CA ASN A 231 -4.91 0.53 17.14
C ASN A 231 -5.78 1.80 17.11
N ALA A 232 -5.28 2.97 17.52
CA ALA A 232 -5.97 4.25 17.32
C ALA A 232 -6.10 4.61 15.83
N GLY A 233 -7.12 5.41 15.51
CA GLY A 233 -7.33 5.96 14.17
C GLY A 233 -6.55 7.24 13.90
N ILE A 234 -6.26 7.47 12.63
CA ILE A 234 -5.64 8.68 12.07
C ILE A 234 -6.58 9.27 11.02
N ALA A 235 -6.69 10.59 10.95
CA ALA A 235 -7.46 11.28 9.91
C ALA A 235 -6.69 12.50 9.35
N ILE A 236 -6.88 12.76 8.06
CA ILE A 236 -6.46 14.00 7.40
C ILE A 236 -7.64 14.98 7.40
N PHE A 237 -7.41 16.20 7.86
CA PHE A 237 -8.37 17.30 7.82
C PHE A 237 -7.87 18.45 6.95
N ASN A 238 -8.77 19.05 6.16
CA ASN A 238 -8.50 20.19 5.27
C ASN A 238 -8.23 21.52 6.03
N THR A 239 -7.95 21.45 7.32
CA THR A 239 -7.79 22.57 8.24
C THR A 239 -6.93 22.12 9.42
N SER A 240 -6.12 23.02 9.98
CA SER A 240 -5.36 22.78 11.22
C SER A 240 -6.07 23.26 12.48
N ILE A 241 -7.27 23.84 12.33
CA ILE A 241 -8.09 24.31 13.44
C ILE A 241 -8.81 23.10 14.07
N ALA A 242 -8.30 22.60 15.21
CA ALA A 242 -8.80 21.38 15.85
C ALA A 242 -10.31 21.38 16.17
N ALA A 243 -10.89 22.54 16.50
CA ALA A 243 -12.34 22.68 16.70
C ALA A 243 -13.18 22.36 15.45
N ASN A 244 -12.55 22.32 14.28
CA ASN A 244 -13.14 22.01 12.98
C ASN A 244 -12.81 20.58 12.50
N PHE A 245 -12.23 19.71 13.34
CA PHE A 245 -12.06 18.29 13.03
C PHE A 245 -13.43 17.60 13.07
N ASN A 246 -14.04 17.45 11.89
CA ASN A 246 -15.36 16.87 11.68
C ASN A 246 -15.45 16.28 10.27
N LEU A 247 -16.52 15.51 10.00
CA LEU A 247 -16.69 14.78 8.73
C LEU A 247 -16.77 15.68 7.48
N ALA A 248 -17.16 16.95 7.59
CA ALA A 248 -17.20 17.87 6.45
C ALA A 248 -15.79 18.38 6.05
N ASN A 249 -14.85 18.31 6.98
CA ASN A 249 -13.45 18.73 6.80
C ASN A 249 -12.49 17.56 6.66
N ARG A 250 -12.94 16.32 6.89
CA ARG A 250 -12.14 15.11 6.73
C ARG A 250 -11.91 14.81 5.25
N MET A 251 -10.66 14.54 4.88
CA MET A 251 -10.24 14.17 3.53
C MET A 251 -10.09 12.66 3.37
N ASP A 252 -9.54 12.00 4.39
CA ASP A 252 -9.32 10.55 4.49
C ASP A 252 -9.19 10.17 5.97
N ALA A 253 -9.43 8.91 6.33
CA ALA A 253 -9.07 8.34 7.62
C ALA A 253 -8.74 6.84 7.57
N VAL A 254 -7.87 6.41 8.48
CA VAL A 254 -7.55 5.00 8.68
C VAL A 254 -7.54 4.67 10.16
N GLY A 255 -8.30 3.65 10.56
CA GLY A 255 -8.33 3.18 11.94
C GLY A 255 -8.73 1.71 12.04
N SER A 256 -8.44 1.10 13.18
CA SER A 256 -8.65 -0.34 13.37
C SER A 256 -10.12 -0.69 13.62
N THR A 257 -10.44 -1.99 13.69
CA THR A 257 -11.71 -2.50 14.20
C THR A 257 -11.97 -2.10 15.65
N SER A 258 -10.93 -1.81 16.43
CA SER A 258 -11.03 -1.35 17.82
C SER A 258 -11.20 0.17 17.95
N GLU A 259 -10.95 0.95 16.90
CA GLU A 259 -11.22 2.38 16.89
C GLU A 259 -12.74 2.61 16.91
N ALA A 260 -13.25 3.28 17.95
CA ALA A 260 -14.67 3.53 18.14
C ALA A 260 -15.13 4.83 17.45
N ASN A 261 -14.24 5.81 17.31
CA ASN A 261 -14.52 7.11 16.72
C ASN A 261 -14.50 7.01 15.19
N THR A 262 -15.68 6.93 14.59
CA THR A 262 -15.87 6.86 13.13
C THR A 262 -15.39 8.10 12.37
N LEU A 263 -15.02 9.18 13.06
CA LEU A 263 -14.29 10.29 12.44
C LEU A 263 -12.89 9.85 11.97
N TYR A 264 -12.24 8.94 12.70
CA TYR A 264 -10.85 8.50 12.48
C TYR A 264 -10.73 7.09 11.89
N LYS A 265 -11.80 6.59 11.28
CA LYS A 265 -11.76 5.37 10.44
C LYS A 265 -12.78 5.38 9.32
N GLU A 266 -12.65 4.44 8.42
CA GLU A 266 -13.54 4.23 7.27
C GLU A 266 -13.99 2.77 7.15
N GLY A 267 -15.27 2.59 6.83
CA GLY A 267 -15.93 1.30 6.93
C GLY A 267 -15.84 0.73 8.36
N THR A 268 -15.49 -0.55 8.47
CA THR A 268 -15.32 -1.21 9.78
C THR A 268 -14.01 -0.88 10.47
N GLY A 269 -13.02 -0.36 9.73
CA GLY A 269 -11.62 -0.32 10.12
C GLY A 269 -10.86 -1.61 9.75
N TYR A 270 -9.53 -1.53 9.65
CA TYR A 270 -8.65 -2.70 9.41
C TYR A 270 -8.55 -3.59 10.67
N PRO A 271 -8.22 -4.89 10.58
CA PRO A 271 -8.18 -5.76 11.76
C PRO A 271 -7.16 -5.26 12.79
N ALA A 272 -7.58 -5.08 14.04
CA ALA A 272 -6.71 -4.65 15.12
C ALA A 272 -5.53 -5.61 15.34
N LEU A 273 -4.35 -5.05 15.63
CA LEU A 273 -3.14 -5.78 15.98
C LEU A 273 -3.12 -6.11 17.47
N THR A 274 -2.54 -7.26 17.81
CA THR A 274 -1.92 -7.43 19.13
C THR A 274 -0.61 -6.64 19.11
N PRO A 275 -0.37 -5.65 20.01
CA PRO A 275 0.82 -4.81 19.91
C PRO A 275 2.12 -5.52 20.28
N PHE A 276 3.16 -5.36 19.44
CA PHE A 276 4.55 -5.71 19.76
C PHE A 276 5.52 -4.96 18.82
N SER A 277 6.76 -4.79 19.26
CA SER A 277 7.78 -3.98 18.55
C SER A 277 8.50 -4.79 17.47
N ILE A 278 8.02 -4.71 16.22
CA ILE A 278 8.64 -5.28 15.02
C ILE A 278 8.64 -4.27 13.87
N ASP A 279 9.42 -4.53 12.82
CA ASP A 279 9.35 -3.79 11.55
C ASP A 279 8.10 -4.19 10.76
N TYR A 280 7.01 -3.47 10.99
CA TYR A 280 5.74 -3.62 10.25
C TYR A 280 5.24 -2.27 9.72
N SER A 281 4.36 -2.33 8.73
CA SER A 281 3.47 -1.23 8.36
C SER A 281 2.11 -1.75 7.87
N PHE A 282 1.12 -0.87 7.86
CA PHE A 282 -0.05 -1.00 7.01
C PHE A 282 0.13 -0.08 5.82
N TYR A 283 -0.03 -0.61 4.61
CA TYR A 283 -0.06 0.21 3.40
C TYR A 283 -1.31 -0.10 2.55
N ARG A 284 -1.75 0.86 1.74
CA ARG A 284 -2.88 0.68 0.83
C ARG A 284 -2.52 -0.28 -0.31
N ASP A 285 -3.41 -1.22 -0.61
CA ASP A 285 -3.31 -2.13 -1.74
C ASP A 285 -3.15 -1.33 -3.06
N THR A 286 -2.06 -1.56 -3.78
CA THR A 286 -1.73 -0.91 -5.06
C THR A 286 -1.96 -1.83 -6.26
N CYS A 287 -2.37 -3.08 -6.04
CA CYS A 287 -2.62 -4.08 -7.09
C CYS A 287 -4.11 -4.44 -7.24
N GLY A 288 -4.92 -4.24 -6.20
CA GLY A 288 -6.36 -4.51 -6.19
C GLY A 288 -6.71 -5.97 -5.88
N LYS A 289 -5.81 -6.69 -5.20
CA LYS A 289 -5.92 -8.11 -4.83
C LYS A 289 -5.93 -8.36 -3.32
N GLY A 290 -5.97 -7.31 -2.49
CA GLY A 290 -5.99 -7.41 -1.03
C GLY A 290 -4.77 -8.12 -0.42
N GLY A 291 -3.60 -8.02 -1.07
CA GLY A 291 -2.39 -8.74 -0.66
C GLY A 291 -2.53 -10.27 -0.72
N SER A 292 -3.47 -10.79 -1.51
CA SER A 292 -3.67 -12.24 -1.69
C SER A 292 -2.53 -12.85 -2.49
N ILE A 293 -1.76 -13.73 -1.87
CA ILE A 293 -0.67 -14.49 -2.52
C ILE A 293 -1.19 -15.58 -3.48
N THR A 294 -2.46 -15.99 -3.41
CA THR A 294 -3.05 -17.06 -4.24
C THR A 294 -3.95 -16.55 -5.37
N THR A 295 -4.25 -15.25 -5.40
CA THR A 295 -5.01 -14.64 -6.50
C THR A 295 -4.05 -14.27 -7.65
N PHE A 296 -4.06 -15.07 -8.71
CA PHE A 296 -3.33 -14.82 -9.95
C PHE A 296 -4.10 -13.88 -10.89
N GLY A 297 -3.57 -13.65 -12.10
CA GLY A 297 -4.07 -12.63 -13.04
C GLY A 297 -3.48 -11.24 -12.78
N GLN A 298 -3.85 -10.27 -13.62
CA GLN A 298 -3.28 -8.92 -13.61
C GLN A 298 -3.70 -8.11 -12.37
N CYS A 299 -2.94 -7.05 -12.03
CA CYS A 299 -3.43 -6.04 -11.10
C CYS A 299 -4.57 -5.23 -11.76
N THR A 300 -5.62 -4.93 -11.00
CA THR A 300 -6.85 -4.28 -11.49
C THR A 300 -6.85 -2.77 -11.29
N ILE A 301 -5.96 -2.28 -10.44
CA ILE A 301 -5.69 -0.87 -10.18
C ILE A 301 -4.20 -0.58 -10.37
N SER A 302 -3.87 0.71 -10.44
CA SER A 302 -2.52 1.22 -10.68
C SER A 302 -2.15 2.36 -9.73
N THR A 303 -2.94 2.56 -8.68
CA THR A 303 -2.81 3.62 -7.67
C THR A 303 -3.24 3.02 -6.33
N PRO A 304 -2.81 3.57 -5.18
CA PRO A 304 -3.28 3.12 -3.87
C PRO A 304 -4.81 3.13 -3.78
N LYS A 305 -5.37 2.02 -3.27
CA LYS A 305 -6.81 1.79 -3.22
C LYS A 305 -7.47 2.64 -2.14
N ASP A 306 -8.49 3.40 -2.55
CA ASP A 306 -9.32 4.21 -1.67
C ASP A 306 -10.80 3.96 -2.00
N THR A 307 -11.48 3.19 -1.15
CA THR A 307 -12.90 2.81 -1.31
C THR A 307 -13.74 3.18 -0.10
N ASN A 308 -13.26 4.11 0.75
CA ASN A 308 -13.85 4.44 2.05
C ASN A 308 -14.05 3.18 2.95
N ASN A 309 -13.15 2.20 2.85
CA ASN A 309 -13.26 0.94 3.59
C ASN A 309 -11.88 0.39 3.95
N ASN A 310 -11.34 0.77 5.11
CA ASN A 310 -9.97 0.43 5.48
C ASN A 310 -9.68 -1.08 5.48
N ALA A 311 -10.69 -1.93 5.76
CA ALA A 311 -10.54 -3.38 5.75
C ALA A 311 -10.31 -3.97 4.35
N ALA A 312 -10.78 -3.28 3.30
CA ALA A 312 -10.58 -3.67 1.91
C ALA A 312 -9.41 -2.93 1.25
N ASP A 313 -9.00 -1.79 1.83
CA ASP A 313 -8.02 -0.88 1.26
C ASP A 313 -6.61 -1.12 1.79
N PHE A 314 -6.43 -1.45 3.08
CA PHE A 314 -5.11 -1.63 3.70
C PHE A 314 -4.71 -3.09 3.87
N ILE A 315 -3.40 -3.34 3.75
CA ILE A 315 -2.77 -4.62 4.02
C ILE A 315 -1.60 -4.46 4.99
N PHE A 316 -1.57 -5.34 6.01
CA PHE A 316 -0.48 -5.46 6.97
C PHE A 316 0.66 -6.29 6.38
N VAL A 317 1.89 -5.83 6.59
CA VAL A 317 3.13 -6.52 6.24
C VAL A 317 4.20 -6.34 7.31
N ASP A 318 5.08 -7.33 7.45
CA ASP A 318 6.27 -7.23 8.31
C ASP A 318 7.45 -8.05 7.77
N THR A 319 8.67 -7.71 8.22
CA THR A 319 9.92 -8.30 7.72
C THR A 319 10.17 -9.75 8.16
N ASN A 320 9.29 -10.30 9.01
CA ASN A 320 9.35 -11.69 9.48
C ASN A 320 8.15 -12.55 9.04
N GLY A 321 7.10 -11.95 8.46
CA GLY A 321 5.84 -12.66 8.20
C GLY A 321 5.22 -13.14 9.51
N THR A 322 5.01 -12.24 10.46
CA THR A 322 4.44 -12.52 11.77
C THR A 322 2.91 -12.54 11.70
N SER A 323 2.28 -13.49 12.40
CA SER A 323 0.82 -13.51 12.55
C SER A 323 0.38 -12.52 13.63
N ALA A 324 0.21 -11.25 13.25
CA ALA A 324 -0.03 -10.14 14.19
C ALA A 324 -1.52 -9.84 14.49
N GLY A 325 -2.44 -10.50 13.78
CA GLY A 325 -3.90 -10.28 13.85
C GLY A 325 -4.49 -9.72 12.55
N ALA A 326 -3.75 -8.90 11.80
CA ALA A 326 -4.14 -8.36 10.50
C ALA A 326 -3.75 -9.26 9.30
N GLY A 327 -3.68 -10.56 9.54
CA GLY A 327 -3.08 -11.55 8.64
C GLY A 327 -1.59 -11.77 8.92
N GLN A 328 -0.96 -12.52 8.02
CA GLN A 328 0.45 -12.88 8.05
C GLN A 328 0.96 -12.71 6.62
N ARG A 329 1.88 -11.77 6.37
CA ARG A 329 2.41 -11.47 5.03
C ARG A 329 3.84 -10.96 5.16
N LEU A 330 4.78 -11.59 4.46
CA LEU A 330 6.13 -11.06 4.37
C LEU A 330 6.15 -9.77 3.54
N GLY A 331 6.77 -8.74 4.07
CA GLY A 331 7.02 -7.48 3.36
C GLY A 331 7.89 -6.54 4.16
N ALA A 332 7.84 -5.26 3.86
CA ALA A 332 8.59 -4.26 4.61
C ALA A 332 7.90 -2.88 4.58
N PRO A 333 8.00 -2.12 5.70
CA PRO A 333 7.91 -0.67 5.65
C PRO A 333 8.74 -0.06 4.52
N GLY A 334 8.15 0.90 3.80
CA GLY A 334 8.80 1.54 2.66
C GLY A 334 8.54 3.05 2.55
N PRO A 335 8.76 3.85 3.61
CA PRO A 335 8.25 5.22 3.75
C PRO A 335 8.81 6.20 2.73
N GLU A 336 7.96 7.10 2.24
CA GLU A 336 8.26 8.07 1.19
C GLU A 336 7.91 9.51 1.59
N ASN A 337 8.86 10.42 1.39
CA ASN A 337 8.71 11.86 1.68
C ASN A 337 8.62 12.67 0.37
N LEU A 338 8.55 14.01 0.46
CA LEU A 338 8.50 14.88 -0.72
C LEU A 338 9.69 14.71 -1.68
N SER A 339 10.81 14.14 -1.22
CA SER A 339 11.98 13.86 -2.07
C SER A 339 11.96 12.48 -2.72
N SER A 340 11.05 11.58 -2.34
CA SER A 340 11.03 10.20 -2.86
C SER A 340 10.68 10.13 -4.35
N PRO A 341 11.24 9.14 -5.09
CA PRO A 341 10.76 8.71 -6.39
C PRO A 341 9.25 8.46 -6.38
N ILE A 342 8.60 8.84 -7.48
CA ILE A 342 7.14 8.76 -7.59
C ILE A 342 6.75 7.81 -8.72
N GLN A 343 5.59 7.18 -8.60
CA GLN A 343 5.16 6.15 -9.54
C GLN A 343 5.05 6.70 -10.98
N ARG A 344 5.70 6.00 -11.92
CA ARG A 344 5.90 6.42 -13.31
C ARG A 344 5.67 5.29 -14.33
N ASN A 345 4.94 4.24 -13.97
CA ASN A 345 4.66 3.08 -14.83
C ASN A 345 4.39 3.39 -16.32
N PRO A 346 3.55 4.39 -16.70
CA PRO A 346 3.24 4.66 -18.11
C PRO A 346 4.40 5.29 -18.90
N SER A 347 5.40 5.83 -18.19
CA SER A 347 6.56 6.52 -18.75
C SER A 347 7.77 5.59 -18.94
N PHE A 348 7.63 4.28 -18.70
CA PHE A 348 8.68 3.30 -18.95
C PHE A 348 8.15 2.16 -19.83
N ALA A 349 8.81 1.95 -20.98
CA ALA A 349 8.54 0.76 -21.78
C ALA A 349 9.39 -0.39 -21.25
N VAL A 350 8.78 -1.56 -21.02
CA VAL A 350 9.49 -2.74 -20.49
C VAL A 350 9.29 -3.93 -21.40
N ASN A 351 10.41 -4.37 -21.95
CA ASN A 351 10.50 -5.40 -22.97
C ASN A 351 11.28 -6.61 -22.44
N LEU A 352 11.16 -7.73 -23.15
CA LEU A 352 12.05 -8.87 -22.93
C LEU A 352 13.51 -8.44 -23.13
N LEU A 353 14.40 -8.98 -22.28
CA LEU A 353 15.84 -8.75 -22.43
C LEU A 353 16.32 -9.22 -23.79
N ASP A 354 15.82 -10.36 -24.25
CA ASP A 354 16.04 -10.94 -25.56
C ASP A 354 14.67 -11.17 -26.22
N THR A 355 14.39 -10.49 -27.33
CA THR A 355 13.10 -10.57 -28.04
C THR A 355 13.02 -11.72 -29.03
N CYS A 356 14.14 -12.42 -29.28
CA CYS A 356 14.22 -13.63 -30.09
C CYS A 356 13.94 -14.90 -29.27
N VAL A 357 14.02 -14.80 -27.94
CA VAL A 357 13.74 -15.87 -27.00
C VAL A 357 12.40 -15.66 -26.26
N ALA A 358 11.69 -16.74 -25.95
CA ALA A 358 10.47 -16.68 -25.16
C ALA A 358 10.72 -16.07 -23.77
N ALA A 359 9.74 -15.34 -23.23
CA ALA A 359 9.81 -14.73 -21.89
C ALA A 359 10.16 -15.73 -20.78
N ALA A 360 9.66 -16.96 -20.93
CA ALA A 360 9.77 -18.05 -19.96
C ALA A 360 11.15 -18.74 -19.90
N SER A 361 12.06 -18.42 -20.83
CA SER A 361 13.30 -19.16 -21.10
C SER A 361 14.55 -18.29 -20.90
N PRO A 362 15.74 -18.89 -20.63
CA PRO A 362 17.00 -18.16 -20.62
C PRO A 362 17.27 -17.53 -22.00
N PRO A 363 17.63 -16.23 -22.10
CA PRO A 363 18.13 -15.40 -21.00
C PRO A 363 17.07 -14.55 -20.27
N ASN A 364 15.83 -14.48 -20.73
CA ASN A 364 14.75 -13.64 -20.16
C ASN A 364 14.32 -14.06 -18.75
N ARG A 365 14.31 -15.36 -18.50
CA ARG A 365 14.09 -15.95 -17.18
C ARG A 365 15.01 -17.14 -16.99
N VAL A 366 15.79 -17.12 -15.91
CA VAL A 366 16.69 -18.23 -15.55
C VAL A 366 16.28 -18.80 -14.20
N ARG A 367 16.17 -20.13 -14.13
CA ARG A 367 16.02 -20.87 -12.88
C ARG A 367 17.36 -21.48 -12.52
N ASP A 368 17.89 -21.09 -11.37
CA ASP A 368 19.01 -21.76 -10.73
C ASP A 368 18.47 -22.70 -9.63
N PHE A 369 19.09 -23.86 -9.49
CA PHE A 369 18.77 -24.87 -8.47
C PHE A 369 19.83 -24.95 -7.37
N THR A 370 20.90 -24.15 -7.45
CA THR A 370 21.96 -24.05 -6.45
C THR A 370 21.40 -23.54 -5.13
N SER A 371 21.34 -24.40 -4.12
CA SER A 371 20.81 -24.06 -2.79
C SER A 371 21.70 -23.04 -2.08
N ASP A 372 21.10 -21.94 -1.62
CA ASP A 372 21.74 -20.86 -0.86
C ASP A 372 20.84 -20.45 0.34
N PRO A 373 20.70 -21.32 1.37
CA PRO A 373 19.80 -21.08 2.51
C PRO A 373 20.09 -19.85 3.39
N PRO A 374 21.36 -19.45 3.69
CA PRO A 374 21.70 -18.24 4.47
C PRO A 374 21.20 -16.91 3.88
N ASN A 375 20.59 -17.02 2.70
CA ASN A 375 20.34 -16.01 1.70
C ASN A 375 18.94 -16.22 1.10
N ASN A 376 18.04 -16.88 1.85
CA ASN A 376 16.64 -17.08 1.51
C ASN A 376 16.38 -17.82 0.19
N SER A 377 17.28 -18.70 -0.22
CA SER A 377 17.28 -19.36 -1.53
C SER A 377 17.47 -20.87 -1.40
N THR A 378 16.75 -21.50 -0.47
CA THR A 378 16.86 -22.94 -0.14
C THR A 378 16.66 -23.84 -1.37
N PHE A 379 15.78 -23.47 -2.29
CA PHE A 379 15.54 -24.18 -3.57
C PHE A 379 16.15 -23.45 -4.78
N GLY A 380 17.20 -22.66 -4.55
CA GLY A 380 17.84 -21.83 -5.56
C GLY A 380 17.09 -20.52 -5.83
N THR A 381 17.26 -19.98 -7.04
CA THR A 381 16.80 -18.63 -7.38
C THR A 381 16.05 -18.58 -8.71
N LEU A 382 15.16 -17.60 -8.84
CA LEU A 382 14.56 -17.18 -10.11
C LEU A 382 15.13 -15.80 -10.48
N ASP A 383 15.70 -15.70 -11.67
CA ASP A 383 16.32 -14.48 -12.20
C ASP A 383 15.50 -13.99 -13.39
N ILE A 384 14.74 -12.91 -13.20
CA ILE A 384 13.87 -12.30 -14.20
C ILE A 384 14.58 -11.08 -14.80
N ARG A 385 14.79 -11.07 -16.13
CA ARG A 385 15.57 -10.02 -16.81
C ARG A 385 14.73 -9.29 -17.87
N ARG A 386 14.88 -7.97 -17.95
CA ARG A 386 14.13 -7.10 -18.86
C ARG A 386 15.00 -5.95 -19.36
N THR A 387 14.65 -5.42 -20.53
CA THR A 387 15.14 -4.12 -21.02
C THR A 387 14.10 -3.06 -20.72
N VAL A 388 14.48 -2.00 -20.02
CA VAL A 388 13.57 -0.93 -19.57
C VAL A 388 14.00 0.42 -20.16
N THR A 389 13.13 1.03 -20.96
CA THR A 389 13.41 2.30 -21.66
C THR A 389 12.74 3.47 -20.94
N ASN A 390 13.49 4.51 -20.63
CA ASN A 390 12.98 5.77 -20.09
C ASN A 390 12.25 6.56 -21.19
N ASN A 391 10.94 6.77 -21.03
CA ASN A 391 10.10 7.62 -21.89
C ASN A 391 9.42 8.75 -21.08
N THR A 392 10.05 9.23 -20.00
CA THR A 392 9.54 10.32 -19.15
C THR A 392 9.57 11.70 -19.82
N GLY A 393 10.25 11.84 -20.95
CA GLY A 393 10.50 13.12 -21.62
C GLY A 393 11.75 13.86 -21.10
N GLY A 394 12.38 13.36 -20.04
CA GLY A 394 13.60 13.93 -19.46
C GLY A 394 14.61 12.86 -19.06
N ASN A 395 15.72 13.30 -18.48
CA ASN A 395 16.64 12.38 -17.79
C ASN A 395 15.91 11.75 -16.58
N VAL A 396 16.38 10.58 -16.16
CA VAL A 396 15.99 9.95 -14.90
C VAL A 396 17.25 9.77 -14.06
N THR A 397 17.26 10.38 -12.89
CA THR A 397 18.43 10.46 -11.99
C THR A 397 18.32 9.55 -10.79
N ARG A 398 17.16 8.95 -10.55
CA ARG A 398 16.95 7.82 -9.64
C ARG A 398 15.84 6.91 -10.15
N LEU A 399 16.06 5.60 -10.02
CA LEU A 399 15.13 4.56 -10.46
C LEU A 399 14.99 3.47 -9.38
N ARG A 400 13.75 3.23 -8.97
CA ARG A 400 13.33 2.28 -7.93
C ARG A 400 12.25 1.34 -8.48
N TRP A 401 12.22 0.13 -7.94
CA TRP A 401 11.25 -0.92 -8.24
C TRP A 401 10.56 -1.35 -6.95
N ARG A 402 9.27 -1.03 -6.78
CA ARG A 402 8.50 -1.40 -5.58
C ARG A 402 7.65 -2.63 -5.85
N VAL A 403 7.72 -3.63 -4.96
CA VAL A 403 6.95 -4.87 -5.09
C VAL A 403 5.52 -4.64 -4.61
N ILE A 404 4.56 -4.74 -5.54
CA ILE A 404 3.14 -4.49 -5.25
C ILE A 404 2.32 -5.78 -5.07
N ASP A 405 2.75 -6.88 -5.68
CA ASP A 405 2.12 -8.19 -5.55
C ASP A 405 3.11 -9.30 -5.89
N LEU A 406 3.14 -10.37 -5.10
CA LEU A 406 3.97 -11.55 -5.36
C LEU A 406 3.43 -12.80 -4.68
N THR A 407 3.89 -13.98 -5.10
CA THR A 407 3.74 -15.22 -4.34
C THR A 407 4.90 -15.30 -3.33
N THR A 408 4.59 -15.13 -2.04
CA THR A 408 5.57 -15.18 -0.94
C THR A 408 4.94 -15.77 0.32
N PHE A 409 5.70 -15.79 1.40
CA PHE A 409 5.29 -16.32 2.69
C PHE A 409 4.06 -15.61 3.29
N PRO A 410 3.09 -16.36 3.88
CA PRO A 410 3.07 -17.82 4.08
C PRO A 410 2.50 -18.58 2.88
N ALA A 411 3.35 -19.15 2.02
CA ALA A 411 2.93 -19.79 0.78
C ALA A 411 2.30 -21.18 1.02
N PRO A 412 1.03 -21.43 0.65
CA PRO A 412 0.45 -22.77 0.73
C PRO A 412 1.07 -23.71 -0.32
N SER A 413 0.92 -25.03 -0.11
CA SER A 413 1.44 -26.03 -1.04
C SER A 413 1.00 -25.79 -2.48
N GLY A 414 1.94 -25.91 -3.43
CA GLY A 414 1.72 -25.61 -4.85
C GLY A 414 1.90 -24.14 -5.22
N ILE A 415 2.09 -23.23 -4.25
CA ILE A 415 2.43 -21.82 -4.47
C ILE A 415 3.91 -21.59 -4.13
N ALA A 416 4.59 -20.80 -4.95
CA ALA A 416 5.99 -20.45 -4.70
C ALA A 416 6.13 -19.48 -3.52
N ASP A 417 7.20 -19.64 -2.75
CA ASP A 417 7.63 -18.65 -1.77
C ASP A 417 8.84 -17.90 -2.33
N LEU A 418 8.58 -16.77 -3.00
CA LEU A 418 9.60 -15.91 -3.61
C LEU A 418 10.05 -14.81 -2.65
N ARG A 419 11.35 -14.56 -2.65
CA ARG A 419 12.04 -13.60 -1.78
C ARG A 419 12.93 -12.67 -2.62
N PRO A 420 12.47 -11.47 -3.02
CA PRO A 420 13.34 -10.44 -3.61
C PRO A 420 14.65 -10.23 -2.84
N ARG A 421 15.77 -10.13 -3.56
CA ARG A 421 17.12 -9.98 -2.99
C ARG A 421 17.95 -8.93 -3.74
N THR A 422 18.94 -8.38 -3.05
CA THR A 422 20.07 -7.69 -3.70
C THR A 422 20.79 -8.63 -4.67
N SER A 423 21.13 -8.10 -5.85
CA SER A 423 21.83 -8.83 -6.91
C SER A 423 22.94 -7.97 -7.53
N THR A 424 23.95 -8.64 -8.07
CA THR A 424 25.05 -8.00 -8.82
C THR A 424 24.77 -8.02 -10.32
N ALA A 425 25.44 -7.13 -11.06
CA ALA A 425 25.41 -7.15 -12.52
C ALA A 425 26.05 -8.44 -13.08
N VAL A 426 25.54 -8.90 -14.23
CA VAL A 426 26.02 -10.09 -14.93
C VAL A 426 26.14 -9.82 -16.42
N VAL A 427 27.10 -10.49 -17.08
CA VAL A 427 27.20 -10.50 -18.54
C VAL A 427 26.32 -11.62 -19.08
N VAL A 428 25.48 -11.31 -20.07
CA VAL A 428 24.49 -12.22 -20.64
C VAL A 428 24.60 -12.19 -22.15
N THR A 429 24.64 -13.36 -22.77
CA THR A 429 24.55 -13.51 -24.23
C THR A 429 23.10 -13.38 -24.67
N VAL A 430 22.83 -12.54 -25.65
CA VAL A 430 21.50 -12.32 -26.26
C VAL A 430 21.57 -12.36 -27.79
N ASP A 431 20.48 -12.79 -28.42
CA ASP A 431 20.18 -12.62 -29.84
C ASP A 431 19.27 -11.38 -30.03
N ARG A 432 19.26 -10.80 -31.23
CA ARG A 432 18.49 -9.58 -31.54
C ARG A 432 17.89 -9.69 -32.96
N PRO A 433 16.68 -9.12 -33.20
CA PRO A 433 16.08 -9.14 -34.53
C PRO A 433 16.98 -8.52 -35.61
N PRO A 434 17.18 -9.18 -36.78
CA PRO A 434 16.62 -10.47 -37.19
C PRO A 434 17.27 -11.64 -36.45
N CYS A 435 16.44 -12.48 -35.82
CA CYS A 435 16.88 -13.57 -34.96
C CYS A 435 17.71 -14.61 -35.73
N GLY A 436 18.75 -15.13 -35.08
CA GLY A 436 19.73 -16.04 -35.67
C GLY A 436 20.81 -15.36 -36.53
N SER A 437 20.86 -14.02 -36.57
CA SER A 437 21.90 -13.29 -37.31
C SER A 437 23.24 -13.19 -36.56
N GLY A 438 23.22 -13.35 -35.24
CA GLY A 438 24.42 -13.41 -34.39
C GLY A 438 24.10 -13.02 -32.95
N THR A 439 24.91 -13.50 -32.01
CA THR A 439 24.75 -13.17 -30.59
C THR A 439 25.71 -12.07 -30.14
N SER A 440 25.32 -11.37 -29.09
CA SER A 440 26.11 -10.31 -28.45
C SER A 440 26.08 -10.47 -26.93
N ASN A 441 27.14 -10.03 -26.25
CA ASN A 441 27.19 -10.02 -24.79
C ASN A 441 26.84 -8.63 -24.27
N ILE A 442 25.85 -8.56 -23.38
CA ILE A 442 25.38 -7.33 -22.73
C ILE A 442 25.53 -7.43 -21.21
N THR A 443 25.69 -6.29 -20.54
CA THR A 443 25.72 -6.23 -19.07
C THR A 443 24.33 -5.93 -18.53
N VAL A 444 23.73 -6.90 -17.86
CA VAL A 444 22.44 -6.76 -17.19
C VAL A 444 22.67 -6.33 -15.74
N GLN A 445 22.18 -5.15 -15.37
CA GLN A 445 22.43 -4.52 -14.08
C GLN A 445 21.59 -5.18 -12.98
N GLY A 446 22.24 -5.48 -11.85
CA GLY A 446 21.56 -5.94 -10.64
C GLY A 446 20.83 -4.80 -9.91
N THR A 447 19.89 -5.17 -9.06
CA THR A 447 19.16 -4.27 -8.16
C THR A 447 19.53 -4.51 -6.70
N THR A 448 19.50 -3.47 -5.87
CA THR A 448 19.77 -3.54 -4.42
C THR A 448 18.46 -3.46 -3.65
N LEU A 449 18.14 -4.45 -2.80
CA LEU A 449 17.00 -4.38 -1.88
C LEU A 449 17.22 -3.23 -0.87
N GLU A 450 16.29 -2.29 -0.80
CA GLU A 450 16.45 -1.09 0.04
C GLU A 450 16.31 -1.41 1.54
N GLN A 451 17.11 -0.75 2.37
CA GLN A 451 17.27 -0.96 3.83
C GLN A 451 17.56 0.41 4.49
N PRO A 452 17.21 0.65 5.78
CA PRO A 452 16.34 -0.16 6.66
C PRO A 452 14.91 -0.29 6.09
N PRO A 453 13.96 -1.00 6.71
CA PRO A 453 14.14 -1.93 7.83
C PRO A 453 15.02 -3.12 7.43
N SER A 454 15.53 -3.84 8.43
CA SER A 454 16.23 -5.10 8.16
C SER A 454 15.28 -6.12 7.57
N GLN A 455 15.61 -6.70 6.41
CA GLN A 455 14.79 -7.73 5.74
C GLN A 455 15.51 -9.10 5.75
N PRO A 456 15.70 -9.72 6.94
CA PRO A 456 16.52 -10.93 7.09
C PRO A 456 15.95 -12.14 6.35
N ASN A 457 14.63 -12.17 6.15
CA ASN A 457 13.93 -13.22 5.42
C ASN A 457 13.79 -12.92 3.91
N GLY A 458 14.53 -11.93 3.40
CA GLY A 458 14.38 -11.37 2.05
C GLY A 458 13.20 -10.41 1.94
N GLY A 459 13.06 -9.77 0.79
CA GLY A 459 11.94 -8.88 0.52
C GLY A 459 10.61 -9.61 0.34
N GLY A 460 9.54 -8.83 0.31
CA GLY A 460 8.16 -9.28 0.11
C GLY A 460 7.30 -8.16 -0.45
N PHE A 461 6.07 -8.04 0.04
CA PHE A 461 5.17 -6.92 -0.27
C PHE A 461 5.75 -5.57 0.20
N ASN A 462 5.54 -4.51 -0.60
CA ASN A 462 6.02 -3.13 -0.38
C ASN A 462 7.55 -2.92 -0.31
N SER A 463 8.34 -3.99 -0.19
CA SER A 463 9.79 -3.95 -0.36
C SER A 463 10.16 -3.27 -1.68
N SER A 464 11.14 -2.37 -1.65
CA SER A 464 11.65 -1.70 -2.85
C SER A 464 13.10 -2.11 -3.16
N MET A 465 13.48 -1.97 -4.43
CA MET A 465 14.83 -2.25 -4.91
C MET A 465 15.34 -1.09 -5.77
N SER A 466 16.55 -0.59 -5.52
CA SER A 466 17.16 0.48 -6.33
C SER A 466 17.92 -0.07 -7.53
N SER A 467 17.88 0.63 -8.67
CA SER A 467 18.88 0.51 -9.74
C SER A 467 20.03 1.48 -9.47
N GLY A 468 21.01 1.05 -8.66
CA GLY A 468 22.10 1.91 -8.16
C GLY A 468 23.05 2.50 -9.21
N THR A 469 22.94 2.09 -10.48
CA THR A 469 23.67 2.69 -11.61
C THR A 469 23.00 3.94 -12.17
N VAL A 470 21.71 4.17 -11.87
CA VAL A 470 20.95 5.35 -12.29
C VAL A 470 21.05 6.40 -11.18
N THR A 471 21.86 7.44 -11.41
CA THR A 471 22.19 8.47 -10.40
C THR A 471 22.18 9.88 -11.03
N LEU A 472 22.31 10.93 -10.21
CA LEU A 472 22.58 12.29 -10.71
C LEU A 472 23.82 12.39 -11.61
N GLY A 473 24.88 11.62 -11.32
CA GLY A 473 26.12 11.61 -12.11
C GLY A 473 26.05 10.69 -13.34
N THR A 474 25.11 9.74 -13.33
CA THR A 474 24.89 8.74 -14.39
C THR A 474 23.39 8.58 -14.67
N PRO A 475 22.72 9.63 -15.18
CA PRO A 475 21.28 9.57 -15.42
C PRO A 475 20.95 8.66 -16.60
N LEU A 476 19.82 7.97 -16.51
CA LEU A 476 19.21 7.28 -17.65
C LEU A 476 18.53 8.32 -18.53
N ALA A 477 19.14 8.70 -19.64
CA ALA A 477 18.61 9.73 -20.54
C ALA A 477 17.25 9.36 -21.15
N ASN A 478 16.47 10.35 -21.60
CA ASN A 478 15.21 10.09 -22.31
C ASN A 478 15.48 9.28 -23.60
N GLY A 479 14.69 8.23 -23.83
CA GLY A 479 14.88 7.26 -24.91
C GLY A 479 16.00 6.23 -24.68
N ALA A 480 16.81 6.37 -23.62
CA ALA A 480 17.83 5.37 -23.27
C ALA A 480 17.21 4.18 -22.51
N SER A 481 17.88 3.03 -22.60
CA SER A 481 17.45 1.78 -21.98
C SER A 481 18.43 1.28 -20.93
N LEU A 482 17.88 0.65 -19.90
CA LEU A 482 18.60 -0.09 -18.86
C LEU A 482 18.22 -1.57 -18.96
N ASP A 483 19.20 -2.43 -19.20
CA ASP A 483 19.03 -3.87 -19.01
C ASP A 483 19.14 -4.18 -17.51
N VAL A 484 18.08 -4.72 -16.91
CA VAL A 484 17.95 -4.92 -15.47
C VAL A 484 17.53 -6.35 -15.14
N ARG A 485 17.94 -6.84 -13.97
CA ARG A 485 17.55 -8.16 -13.43
C ARG A 485 16.99 -8.07 -12.02
N PHE A 486 16.03 -8.95 -11.74
CA PHE A 486 15.42 -9.15 -10.44
C PHE A 486 15.70 -10.57 -9.98
N LEU A 487 16.53 -10.70 -8.94
CA LEU A 487 16.89 -11.98 -8.35
C LEU A 487 15.97 -12.30 -7.18
N LEU A 488 15.23 -13.39 -7.29
CA LEU A 488 14.27 -13.86 -6.30
C LEU A 488 14.77 -15.19 -5.71
N GLY A 489 15.07 -15.21 -4.41
CA GLY A 489 15.30 -16.45 -3.68
C GLY A 489 14.03 -17.29 -3.60
N ILE A 490 14.16 -18.63 -3.62
CA ILE A 490 13.02 -19.55 -3.58
C ILE A 490 13.08 -20.36 -2.27
N GLN A 491 12.12 -20.12 -1.38
CA GLN A 491 11.93 -20.88 -0.14
C GLN A 491 10.91 -22.02 -0.28
N GLN A 492 10.06 -21.99 -1.30
CA GLN A 492 9.15 -23.07 -1.69
C GLN A 492 8.91 -23.00 -3.19
N THR A 493 8.85 -24.15 -3.86
CA THR A 493 8.54 -24.23 -5.30
C THR A 493 7.03 -24.34 -5.55
N GLY A 494 6.52 -23.64 -6.56
CA GLY A 494 5.13 -23.74 -7.00
C GLY A 494 4.80 -22.80 -8.15
N SER A 495 3.50 -22.65 -8.43
CA SER A 495 2.97 -21.55 -9.25
C SER A 495 3.37 -20.22 -8.62
N PHE A 496 3.82 -19.28 -9.44
CA PHE A 496 4.44 -18.05 -8.93
C PHE A 496 3.92 -16.81 -9.65
N LYS A 497 4.00 -15.67 -8.97
CA LYS A 497 3.73 -14.35 -9.56
C LYS A 497 4.64 -13.28 -8.98
N PHE A 498 4.97 -12.28 -9.79
CA PHE A 498 5.79 -11.13 -9.39
C PHE A 498 5.37 -9.88 -10.14
N TYR A 499 5.01 -8.83 -9.40
CA TYR A 499 4.53 -7.55 -9.90
C TYR A 499 5.25 -6.39 -9.20
N ILE A 500 5.71 -5.42 -10.00
CA ILE A 500 6.38 -4.22 -9.51
C ILE A 500 5.82 -2.94 -10.15
N ASN A 501 5.90 -1.85 -9.39
CA ASN A 501 5.83 -0.49 -9.88
C ASN A 501 7.22 0.04 -10.22
N VAL A 502 7.27 1.01 -11.13
CA VAL A 502 8.46 1.82 -11.41
C VAL A 502 8.27 3.18 -10.77
N GLU A 503 9.24 3.56 -9.95
CA GLU A 503 9.28 4.84 -9.25
C GLU A 503 10.56 5.58 -9.65
N SER A 504 10.44 6.85 -10.06
CA SER A 504 11.61 7.59 -10.58
C SER A 504 11.60 9.09 -10.29
N LEU A 505 12.78 9.69 -10.33
CA LEU A 505 12.99 11.15 -10.28
C LEU A 505 13.69 11.67 -11.55
N PRO A 506 13.42 12.92 -11.97
CA PRO A 506 14.07 13.58 -13.11
C PRO A 506 15.53 13.97 -12.84
#